data_AF-A0A8K0K8F5-F1
#
_entry.id   AF-A0A8K0K8F5-F1
#
_cell.length_a   1.000
_cell.length_b   1.000
_cell.length_c   1.000
_cell.angle_alpha   90.00
_cell.angle_beta   90.00
_cell.angle_gamma   90.00
#
_symmetry.space_group_name_H-M   'P 1'
#
loop_
_entity.id
_entity.type
_entity.pdbx_description
1 polymer ?
#
loop_
_entity_poly.entity_id
_entity_poly.type
_entity_poly.pdbx_seq_one_letter_code
_entity_poly.pdbx_strand_id
1 'polypeptide(L)'
;MELMCLERIATDCNRAERDRVLFEDVRVIDNLLSMEPAYVPRCDYFSQVQTDILPYMRKIVTTWMLEVCEEQRCEDQVFPLSVNFLDRFLCECRIVRSQLQLVAAVCLLLASKTRQCHPLSVDLLCHYTDYSVTTDEIRVSSDDFSLLFSSVWFRGFSSSPPVAELRLS
;
A
#
# COMPACT_ATOMS: atom_id res chain seq x y z
N MET A 1 -16.71 39.88 14.21
CA MET A 1 -16.59 39.56 12.78
C MET A 1 -16.13 38.12 12.74
N GLU A 2 -17.08 37.19 12.84
CA GLU A 2 -16.84 35.75 12.90
C GLU A 2 -16.61 35.25 11.48
N LEU A 3 -15.35 35.00 11.12
CA LEU A 3 -15.01 34.22 9.95
C LEU A 3 -15.24 32.75 10.30
N MET A 4 -16.50 32.33 10.18
CA MET A 4 -16.86 30.92 10.16
C MET A 4 -16.24 30.32 8.90
N CYS A 5 -15.08 29.67 9.04
CA CYS A 5 -14.56 28.74 8.05
C CYS A 5 -15.61 27.62 7.89
N LEU A 6 -16.52 27.80 6.95
CA LEU A 6 -17.49 26.80 6.51
C LEU A 6 -16.79 25.74 5.64
N GLU A 7 -15.71 25.15 6.15
CA GLU A 7 -15.33 23.81 5.71
C GLU A 7 -16.35 22.85 6.33
N ARG A 8 -17.45 22.67 5.61
CA ARG A 8 -18.25 21.46 5.71
C ARG A 8 -17.30 20.30 5.39
N ILE A 9 -16.75 19.69 6.43
CA ILE A 9 -16.22 18.32 6.38
C ILE A 9 -17.44 17.40 6.26
N ALA A 10 -18.11 17.47 5.11
CA ALA A 10 -19.21 16.61 4.76
C ALA A 10 -18.69 15.72 3.63
N THR A 11 -18.30 14.50 3.97
CA THR A 11 -18.42 13.29 3.14
C THR A 11 -18.37 13.49 1.62
N ASP A 12 -17.31 14.10 1.09
CA ASP A 12 -16.98 14.04 -0.33
C ASP A 12 -15.56 13.50 -0.42
N CYS A 13 -15.49 12.19 -0.63
CA CYS A 13 -14.35 11.57 -1.28
C CYS A 13 -14.18 12.29 -2.62
N ASN A 14 -13.21 13.21 -2.70
CA ASN A 14 -12.74 13.85 -3.93
C ASN A 14 -12.32 12.77 -4.95
N ARG A 15 -13.29 12.17 -5.62
CA ARG A 15 -13.05 11.17 -6.65
C ARG A 15 -12.63 11.95 -7.87
N ALA A 16 -11.34 11.84 -8.21
CA ALA A 16 -10.80 12.45 -9.42
C ALA A 16 -11.72 12.11 -10.62
N GLU A 17 -12.06 13.13 -11.41
CA GLU A 17 -12.84 12.92 -12.63
C GLU A 17 -12.07 12.03 -13.60
N ARG A 18 -12.79 11.35 -14.51
CA ARG A 18 -12.18 10.49 -15.52
C ARG A 18 -11.36 11.35 -16.49
N ASP A 19 -10.03 11.26 -16.38
CA ASP A 19 -9.13 11.93 -17.29
C ASP A 19 -9.23 11.29 -18.68
N ARG A 20 -9.65 12.08 -19.67
CA ARG A 20 -9.82 11.63 -21.07
C ARG A 20 -8.48 11.23 -21.69
N VAL A 21 -7.39 11.88 -21.26
CA VAL A 21 -6.04 11.63 -21.81
C VAL A 21 -5.56 10.21 -21.48
N LEU A 22 -5.98 9.64 -20.34
CA LEU A 22 -5.62 8.27 -19.96
C LEU A 22 -6.08 7.21 -20.98
N PHE A 23 -7.16 7.48 -21.71
CA PHE A 23 -7.79 6.49 -22.60
C PHE A 23 -7.57 6.79 -24.10
N GLU A 24 -7.18 8.03 -24.43
CA GLU A 24 -7.01 8.46 -25.82
C GLU A 24 -5.54 8.44 -26.28
N ASP A 25 -4.58 8.62 -25.36
CA ASP A 25 -3.16 8.66 -25.69
C ASP A 25 -2.48 7.29 -25.48
N VAL A 26 -2.07 6.66 -26.59
CA VAL A 26 -1.39 5.35 -26.59
C VAL A 26 -0.11 5.36 -25.75
N ARG A 27 0.57 6.51 -25.63
CA ARG A 27 1.79 6.64 -24.82
C ARG A 27 1.55 6.35 -23.35
N VAL A 28 0.35 6.67 -22.85
CA VAL A 28 -0.02 6.39 -21.45
C VAL A 28 -0.08 4.88 -21.24
N ILE A 29 -0.74 4.15 -22.13
CA ILE A 29 -0.86 2.69 -22.03
C ILE A 29 0.52 2.04 -22.16
N ASP A 30 1.35 2.46 -23.11
CA ASP A 30 2.72 1.95 -23.27
C ASP A 30 3.56 2.19 -22.01
N ASN A 31 3.45 3.37 -21.40
CA ASN A 31 4.13 3.66 -20.14
C ASN A 31 3.61 2.77 -19.00
N LEU A 32 2.29 2.59 -18.87
CA LEU A 32 1.70 1.73 -17.83
C LEU A 32 2.16 0.27 -17.99
N LEU A 33 2.18 -0.26 -19.22
CA LEU A 33 2.66 -1.60 -19.52
C LEU A 33 4.17 -1.73 -19.26
N SER A 34 4.97 -0.71 -19.60
CA SER A 34 6.42 -0.74 -19.31
C SER A 34 6.73 -0.76 -17.81
N MET A 35 5.83 -0.23 -16.99
CA MET A 35 5.96 -0.15 -15.54
C MET A 35 5.42 -1.39 -14.81
N GLU A 36 4.53 -2.16 -15.44
CA GLU A 36 3.91 -3.37 -14.88
C GLU A 36 4.93 -4.33 -14.21
N PRO A 37 6.10 -4.64 -14.81
CA PRO A 37 7.07 -5.56 -14.21
C PRO A 37 7.60 -5.11 -12.84
N ALA A 38 7.54 -3.81 -12.53
CA ALA A 38 7.99 -3.28 -11.23
C ALA A 38 7.00 -3.59 -10.08
N TYR A 39 5.76 -3.98 -10.40
CA TYR A 39 4.70 -4.24 -9.44
C TYR A 39 4.42 -5.73 -9.22
N VAL A 40 5.00 -6.61 -10.03
CA VAL A 40 4.85 -8.07 -9.90
C VAL A 40 5.83 -8.62 -8.85
N PRO A 41 5.40 -9.52 -7.95
CA PRO A 41 6.31 -10.26 -7.07
C PRO A 41 7.39 -10.97 -7.89
N ARG A 42 8.67 -10.73 -7.60
CA ARG A 42 9.79 -11.16 -8.46
C ARG A 42 10.01 -12.67 -8.52
N CYS A 43 9.54 -13.40 -7.52
CA CYS A 43 9.80 -14.82 -7.38
C CYS A 43 8.70 -15.56 -6.62
N ASP A 44 8.70 -16.88 -6.74
CA ASP A 44 7.97 -17.76 -5.83
C ASP A 44 8.67 -17.76 -4.46
N TYR A 45 8.26 -16.83 -3.60
CA TYR A 45 8.89 -16.61 -2.31
C TYR A 45 8.66 -17.75 -1.32
N PHE A 46 7.67 -18.62 -1.52
CA PHE A 46 7.44 -19.78 -0.64
C PHE A 46 8.49 -20.86 -0.80
N SER A 47 9.05 -21.03 -2.00
CA SER A 47 10.08 -22.04 -2.26
C SER A 47 11.49 -21.48 -2.19
N GLN A 48 11.69 -20.21 -2.51
CA GLN A 48 13.02 -19.62 -2.67
C GLN A 48 13.50 -18.80 -1.46
N VAL A 49 12.58 -18.16 -0.74
CA VAL A 49 12.94 -17.14 0.27
C VAL A 49 12.48 -17.57 1.65
N GLN A 50 11.18 -17.81 1.80
CA GLN A 50 10.55 -18.10 3.09
C GLN A 50 10.78 -19.55 3.52
N THR A 51 11.20 -19.73 4.76
CA THR A 51 11.41 -21.07 5.36
C THR A 51 10.35 -21.44 6.39
N ASP A 52 9.73 -20.45 7.03
CA ASP A 52 8.76 -20.63 8.12
C ASP A 52 7.33 -20.21 7.73
N ILE A 53 7.16 -19.53 6.59
CA ILE A 53 5.86 -19.06 6.09
C ILE A 53 5.30 -20.05 5.07
N LEU A 54 4.09 -20.55 5.33
CA LEU A 54 3.37 -21.46 4.45
C LEU A 54 2.22 -20.74 3.72
N PRO A 55 1.80 -21.20 2.52
CA PRO A 55 0.74 -20.55 1.74
C PRO A 55 -0.58 -20.35 2.50
N TYR A 56 -0.93 -21.27 3.41
CA TYR A 56 -2.14 -21.13 4.22
C TYR A 56 -2.03 -19.97 5.24
N MET A 57 -0.83 -19.67 5.75
CA MET A 57 -0.61 -18.57 6.69
C MET A 57 -0.83 -17.23 6.00
N ARG A 58 -0.35 -17.09 4.75
CA ARG A 58 -0.67 -15.94 3.91
C ARG A 58 -2.18 -15.78 3.75
N LYS A 59 -2.90 -16.87 3.44
CA LYS A 59 -4.37 -16.82 3.28
C LYS A 59 -5.03 -16.26 4.54
N ILE A 60 -4.69 -16.79 5.72
CA ILE A 60 -5.24 -16.33 7.01
C ILE A 60 -4.99 -14.83 7.20
N VAL A 61 -3.75 -14.38 7.02
CA VAL A 61 -3.38 -12.97 7.17
C VAL A 61 -4.10 -12.08 6.16
N THR A 62 -4.16 -12.47 4.89
CA THR A 62 -4.87 -11.69 3.87
C THR A 62 -6.37 -11.63 4.10
N THR A 63 -6.97 -12.68 4.68
CA THR A 63 -8.38 -12.65 5.09
C THR A 63 -8.60 -11.66 6.22
N TRP A 64 -7.74 -11.67 7.26
CA TRP A 64 -7.78 -10.66 8.32
C TRP A 64 -7.61 -9.24 7.75
N MET A 65 -6.68 -9.04 6.80
CA MET A 65 -6.49 -7.73 6.16
C MET A 65 -7.74 -7.25 5.41
N LEU A 66 -8.47 -8.17 4.77
CA LEU A 66 -9.72 -7.87 4.09
C LEU A 66 -10.80 -7.47 5.10
N GLU A 67 -10.97 -8.25 6.17
CA GLU A 67 -11.95 -7.96 7.24
C GLU A 67 -11.73 -6.57 7.85
N VAL A 68 -10.48 -6.20 8.14
CA VAL A 68 -10.13 -4.86 8.65
C VAL A 68 -10.49 -3.78 7.63
N CYS A 69 -10.21 -4.00 6.34
CA CYS A 69 -10.57 -3.05 5.29
C CYS A 69 -12.08 -2.88 5.15
N GLU A 70 -12.85 -3.96 5.24
CA GLU A 70 -14.32 -3.93 5.14
C GLU A 70 -14.95 -3.22 6.34
N GLU A 71 -14.48 -3.50 7.56
CA GLU A 71 -15.02 -2.87 8.77
C GLU A 71 -14.71 -1.37 8.82
N GLN A 72 -13.51 -0.97 8.38
CA GLN A 72 -13.09 0.43 8.29
C GLN A 72 -13.59 1.14 7.03
N ARG A 73 -14.33 0.44 6.16
CA ARG A 73 -14.85 0.95 4.89
C ARG A 73 -13.75 1.61 4.04
N CYS A 74 -12.63 0.91 3.93
CA CYS A 74 -11.50 1.36 3.14
C CYS A 74 -11.87 1.47 1.66
N GLU A 75 -11.15 2.33 0.93
CA GLU A 75 -11.28 2.41 -0.52
C GLU A 75 -10.90 1.07 -1.16
N ASP A 76 -11.60 0.67 -2.23
CA ASP A 76 -11.44 -0.63 -2.91
C ASP A 76 -9.99 -0.93 -3.35
N GLN A 77 -9.17 0.11 -3.52
CA GLN A 77 -7.77 0.01 -3.95
C GLN A 77 -6.80 -0.29 -2.80
N VAL A 78 -7.19 -0.09 -1.55
CA VAL A 78 -6.31 -0.23 -0.37
C VAL A 78 -5.94 -1.69 -0.14
N PHE A 79 -6.92 -2.58 -0.15
CA PHE A 79 -6.69 -4.00 0.08
C PHE A 79 -5.80 -4.66 -1.00
N PRO A 80 -6.07 -4.50 -2.31
CA PRO A 80 -5.18 -5.06 -3.33
C PRO A 80 -3.76 -4.50 -3.26
N LEU A 81 -3.62 -3.22 -2.90
CA LEU A 81 -2.32 -2.58 -2.75
C LEU A 81 -1.54 -3.11 -1.52
N SER A 82 -2.22 -3.29 -0.38
CA SER A 82 -1.58 -3.82 0.82
C SER A 82 -1.13 -5.27 0.63
N VAL A 83 -1.90 -6.10 -0.08
CA VAL A 83 -1.50 -7.46 -0.47
C VAL A 83 -0.30 -7.42 -1.42
N ASN A 84 -0.28 -6.50 -2.40
CA ASN A 84 0.88 -6.32 -3.27
C ASN A 84 2.16 -5.96 -2.48
N PHE A 85 2.05 -5.09 -1.47
CA PHE A 85 3.17 -4.75 -0.60
C PHE A 85 3.64 -5.95 0.22
N LEU A 86 2.71 -6.72 0.79
CA LEU A 86 3.04 -7.93 1.54
C LEU A 86 3.80 -8.94 0.67
N ASP A 87 3.29 -9.27 -0.51
CA ASP A 87 3.90 -10.27 -1.39
C ASP A 87 5.29 -9.86 -1.86
N ARG A 88 5.47 -8.59 -2.21
CA ARG A 88 6.79 -8.06 -2.61
C ARG A 88 7.78 -8.05 -1.45
N PHE A 89 7.31 -7.73 -0.25
CA PHE A 89 8.16 -7.81 0.94
C PHE A 89 8.61 -9.24 1.21
N LEU A 90 7.71 -10.22 1.08
CA LEU A 90 8.04 -11.65 1.24
C LEU A 90 9.02 -12.16 0.17
N CYS A 91 9.10 -11.55 -1.01
CA CYS A 91 10.13 -11.86 -2.02
C CYS A 91 11.54 -11.42 -1.62
N GLU A 92 11.68 -10.43 -0.75
CA GLU A 92 12.98 -9.81 -0.47
C GLU A 92 13.47 -10.09 0.96
N CYS A 93 12.55 -10.15 1.93
CA CYS A 93 12.86 -10.27 3.34
C CYS A 93 12.39 -11.62 3.90
N ARG A 94 13.32 -12.39 4.47
CA ARG A 94 12.98 -13.60 5.22
C ARG A 94 12.43 -13.23 6.58
N ILE A 95 11.24 -13.71 6.90
CA ILE A 95 10.59 -13.46 8.18
C ILE A 95 10.14 -14.77 8.85
N VAL A 96 9.92 -14.70 10.15
CA VAL A 96 9.30 -15.77 10.93
C VAL A 96 7.79 -15.56 11.04
N ARG A 97 7.04 -16.63 11.29
CA ARG A 97 5.56 -16.59 11.33
C ARG A 97 4.99 -15.60 12.35
N SER A 98 5.70 -15.31 13.44
CA SER A 98 5.27 -14.34 14.46
C SER A 98 5.29 -12.90 13.95
N GLN A 99 6.13 -12.59 12.95
CA GLN A 99 6.24 -11.25 12.37
C GLN A 99 5.24 -11.00 11.25
N LEU A 100 4.58 -12.05 10.73
CA LEU A 100 3.70 -11.95 9.57
C LEU A 100 2.52 -10.98 9.83
N GLN A 101 1.95 -11.01 11.03
CA GLN A 101 0.85 -10.11 11.42
C GLN A 101 1.30 -8.64 11.48
N LEU A 102 2.48 -8.37 12.06
CA LEU A 102 3.08 -7.04 12.12
C LEU A 102 3.33 -6.49 10.71
N VAL A 103 3.95 -7.28 9.83
CA VAL A 103 4.22 -6.91 8.44
C VAL A 103 2.92 -6.59 7.71
N ALA A 104 1.89 -7.40 7.89
CA ALA A 104 0.57 -7.17 7.30
C ALA A 104 -0.07 -5.86 7.79
N ALA A 105 0.00 -5.57 9.09
CA ALA A 105 -0.47 -4.32 9.66
C ALA A 105 0.28 -3.10 9.10
N VAL A 106 1.61 -3.18 8.97
CA VAL A 106 2.42 -2.13 8.33
C VAL A 106 2.03 -1.95 6.85
N CYS A 107 1.79 -3.04 6.12
CA CYS A 107 1.36 -2.98 4.72
C CYS A 107 -0.02 -2.32 4.56
N LEU A 108 -0.97 -2.59 5.46
CA LEU A 108 -2.26 -1.89 5.55
C LEU A 108 -2.10 -0.39 5.84
N LEU A 109 -1.23 -0.04 6.78
CA LEU A 109 -0.94 1.34 7.13
C LEU A 109 -0.37 2.11 5.93
N LEU A 110 0.60 1.52 5.23
CA LEU A 110 1.21 2.14 4.04
C LEU A 110 0.18 2.28 2.90
N ALA A 111 -0.59 1.23 2.61
CA ALA A 111 -1.60 1.27 1.57
C ALA A 111 -2.68 2.33 1.86
N SER A 112 -3.18 2.39 3.11
CA SER A 112 -4.18 3.40 3.50
C SER A 112 -3.63 4.83 3.39
N LYS A 113 -2.39 5.09 3.80
CA LYS A 113 -1.71 6.38 3.59
C LYS A 113 -1.58 6.78 2.12
N THR A 114 -1.40 5.82 1.22
CA THR A 114 -1.22 6.10 -0.22
C THR A 114 -2.53 6.29 -0.99
N ARG A 115 -3.62 5.64 -0.56
CA ARG A 115 -4.87 5.57 -1.34
C ARG A 115 -6.07 6.23 -0.68
N GLN A 116 -6.01 6.55 0.62
CA GLN A 116 -7.14 7.15 1.34
C GLN A 116 -6.82 8.56 1.81
N CYS A 117 -7.83 9.43 1.81
CA CYS A 117 -7.72 10.76 2.44
C CYS A 117 -7.54 10.66 3.96
N HIS A 118 -8.21 9.69 4.59
CA HIS A 118 -8.13 9.42 6.01
C HIS A 118 -7.50 8.03 6.21
N PRO A 119 -6.18 7.95 6.45
CA PRO A 119 -5.50 6.67 6.62
C PRO A 119 -5.88 5.99 7.94
N LEU A 120 -5.65 4.68 8.00
CA LEU A 120 -5.82 3.91 9.24
C LEU A 120 -4.83 4.42 10.31
N SER A 121 -5.29 4.58 11.54
CA SER A 121 -4.41 4.96 12.65
C SER A 121 -3.63 3.76 13.17
N VAL A 122 -2.44 4.01 13.71
CA VAL A 122 -1.58 2.96 14.30
C VAL A 122 -2.28 2.32 15.49
N ASP A 123 -2.97 3.11 16.32
CA ASP A 123 -3.69 2.62 17.50
C ASP A 123 -4.84 1.67 17.13
N LEU A 124 -5.53 1.96 16.02
CA LEU A 124 -6.58 1.11 15.49
C LEU A 124 -6.00 -0.23 15.00
N LEU A 125 -4.87 -0.21 14.30
CA LEU A 125 -4.21 -1.44 13.86
C LEU A 125 -3.73 -2.27 15.05
N CYS A 126 -3.18 -1.65 16.09
CA CYS A 126 -2.83 -2.35 17.35
C CYS A 126 -4.05 -3.03 17.97
N HIS A 127 -5.18 -2.33 18.03
CA HIS A 127 -6.44 -2.89 18.52
C HIS A 127 -6.89 -4.11 17.68
N TYR A 128 -6.82 -4.02 16.35
CA TYR A 128 -7.17 -5.13 15.44
C TYR A 128 -6.22 -6.33 15.51
N THR A 129 -5.00 -6.11 15.97
CA THR A 129 -4.05 -7.19 16.26
C THR A 129 -4.21 -7.77 17.67
N ASP A 130 -5.27 -7.42 18.41
CA ASP A 130 -5.48 -7.80 19.82
C ASP A 130 -4.25 -7.48 20.70
N TYR A 131 -3.62 -6.33 20.43
CA TYR A 131 -2.39 -5.87 21.08
C TYR A 131 -1.21 -6.84 21.01
N SER A 132 -1.25 -7.83 20.10
CA SER A 132 -0.11 -8.70 19.82
C SER A 132 1.05 -7.96 19.16
N VAL A 133 0.77 -6.79 18.59
CA VAL A 133 1.74 -5.89 17.96
C VAL A 133 1.65 -4.51 18.63
N THR A 134 2.79 -3.97 19.03
CA THR A 134 2.87 -2.66 19.69
C THR A 134 2.95 -1.50 18.69
N THR A 135 2.54 -0.30 19.13
CA THR A 135 2.56 0.90 18.28
C THR A 135 3.99 1.28 17.86
N ASP A 136 4.97 1.03 18.73
CA ASP A 136 6.39 1.27 18.45
C ASP A 136 6.93 0.29 17.40
N GLU A 137 6.57 -0.99 17.46
CA GLU A 137 6.96 -1.97 16.45
C GLU A 137 6.41 -1.61 15.06
N ILE A 138 5.16 -1.14 14.98
CA ILE A 138 4.56 -0.68 13.72
C ILE A 138 5.29 0.55 13.19
N ARG A 139 5.64 1.51 14.05
CA ARG A 139 6.35 2.74 13.64
C ARG A 139 7.76 2.45 13.14
N VAL A 140 8.55 1.71 13.93
CA VAL A 140 9.93 1.35 13.57
C VAL A 140 9.93 0.52 12.29
N SER A 141 9.07 -0.49 12.20
CA SER A 141 8.96 -1.31 10.99
C SER A 141 8.49 -0.47 9.80
N SER A 142 7.58 0.49 9.99
CA SER A 142 7.14 1.37 8.90
C SER A 142 8.28 2.22 8.32
N ASP A 143 9.20 2.67 9.15
CA ASP A 143 10.35 3.48 8.70
C ASP A 143 11.36 2.61 7.94
N ASP A 144 11.69 1.42 8.46
CA ASP A 144 12.54 0.43 7.79
C ASP A 144 11.94 -0.04 6.47
N PHE A 145 10.62 -0.29 6.46
CA PHE A 145 9.87 -0.62 5.25
C PHE A 145 9.93 0.52 4.24
N SER A 146 9.78 1.77 4.67
CA SER A 146 9.83 2.92 3.74
C SER A 146 11.19 3.04 3.05
N LEU A 147 12.28 2.68 3.72
CA LEU A 147 13.62 2.64 3.13
C LEU A 147 13.79 1.48 2.14
N LEU A 148 13.30 0.29 2.51
CA LEU A 148 13.28 -0.88 1.60
C LEU A 148 12.44 -0.56 0.35
N PHE A 149 11.24 -0.03 0.53
CA PHE A 149 10.39 0.41 -0.57
C PHE A 149 11.03 1.54 -1.37
N SER A 150 11.74 2.50 -0.76
CA SER A 150 12.51 3.49 -1.53
C SER A 150 13.52 2.79 -2.45
N SER A 151 14.28 1.81 -1.98
CA SER A 151 15.24 1.10 -2.85
C SER A 151 14.60 0.25 -3.98
N VAL A 152 13.37 -0.25 -3.77
CA VAL A 152 12.69 -1.19 -4.67
C VAL A 152 11.71 -0.49 -5.61
N TRP A 153 11.01 0.53 -5.12
CA TRP A 153 9.96 1.28 -5.80
C TRP A 153 10.54 2.45 -6.61
N PHE A 154 11.65 3.07 -6.14
CA PHE A 154 12.33 4.12 -6.91
C PHE A 154 13.02 3.57 -8.17
N ARG A 155 13.33 2.26 -8.22
CA ARG A 155 13.76 1.62 -9.48
C ARG A 155 12.66 1.60 -10.54
N GLY A 156 11.38 1.45 -10.16
CA GLY A 156 10.26 1.59 -11.07
C GLY A 156 9.96 3.06 -11.39
N PHE A 157 9.95 3.94 -10.38
CA PHE A 157 9.62 5.35 -10.58
C PHE A 157 10.67 6.14 -11.37
N SER A 158 11.95 5.78 -11.28
CA SER A 158 13.05 6.45 -12.02
C SER A 158 13.01 6.24 -13.54
N SER A 159 12.28 5.24 -14.04
CA SER A 159 12.06 5.02 -15.47
C SER A 159 10.83 5.73 -16.03
N SER A 160 10.03 6.41 -15.18
CA SER A 160 9.10 7.40 -15.70
C SER A 160 9.90 8.62 -16.19
N PRO A 161 9.73 9.07 -17.45
CA PRO A 161 10.30 10.34 -17.85
C PRO A 161 9.77 11.42 -16.90
N PRO A 162 10.59 12.41 -16.50
CA PRO A 162 10.13 13.48 -15.63
C PRO A 162 8.88 14.10 -16.28
N VAL A 163 7.77 14.13 -15.56
CA VAL A 163 6.55 14.87 -15.91
C VAL A 163 6.82 16.38 -15.74
N ALA A 164 7.85 16.85 -16.43
CA ALA A 164 8.33 18.21 -16.45
C ALA A 164 8.34 18.65 -17.91
N GLU A 165 7.15 18.93 -18.46
CA GLU A 165 6.87 19.86 -19.57
C GLU A 165 5.42 19.67 -20.07
N LEU A 166 4.43 19.89 -19.19
CA LEU A 166 3.06 20.21 -19.60
C LEU A 166 2.56 21.43 -18.82
N ARG A 167 3.42 22.45 -18.71
CA ARG A 167 2.99 23.83 -18.55
C ARG A 167 3.53 24.63 -19.73
N LEU A 168 2.59 25.26 -20.43
CA LEU A 168 2.74 26.31 -21.44
C LEU A 168 2.81 25.85 -22.91
N SER A 169 1.62 25.64 -23.47
CA SER A 169 1.19 26.29 -24.73
C SER A 169 -0.33 26.28 -24.81
#